data_AF-A0A151JMI5-F1
#
_entry.id   AF-A0A151JMI5-F1
#
_cell.length_a   1.000
_cell.length_b   1.000
_cell.length_c   1.000
_cell.angle_alpha   90.00
_cell.angle_beta   90.00
_cell.angle_gamma   90.00
#
_symmetry.space_group_name_H-M   'P 1'
#
loop_
_entity.id
_entity.type
_entity.pdbx_description
1 polymer ?
#
loop_
_entity_poly.entity_id
_entity_poly.type
_entity_poly.pdbx_seq_one_letter_code
_entity_poly.pdbx_strand_id
1 'polypeptide(L)'
;MAILKMLKRTLCRNIATSGSRFVGIIGPLTIPPLQIAILYYFWQDYSRVVDKRYCSCSCWDTVFKGSYESGIAPYKHMYFNATSNMLKIWILIVIGVIVFYETMKHLAKLAIKQRLRQSMMLLFSTALFSNYYSWWVYINYWNDDFYSQWYHQLFFTITELISTAWVVSLADKKNPITHRKAFGIAAIAFLHIVAGGWDQFFENVVRGEGHAHQVIRDLGFMIPDILQVIIPLWLIKRESIYNIHLPNSLAYMSSIVVIGLCIWSFLL
;
A
#
# COMPACT_ATOMS: atom_id res chain seq x y z
N MET A 1 -46.75 -15.98 12.87
CA MET A 1 -46.26 -16.35 11.51
C MET A 1 -45.31 -15.31 10.88
N ALA A 2 -45.57 -14.00 11.01
CA ALA A 2 -44.72 -12.94 10.43
C ALA A 2 -43.29 -12.86 11.03
N ILE A 3 -43.16 -13.02 12.36
CA ILE A 3 -41.87 -12.97 13.08
C ILE A 3 -40.92 -14.09 12.64
N LEU A 4 -41.44 -15.31 12.43
CA LEU A 4 -40.66 -16.46 11.95
C LEU A 4 -40.15 -16.23 10.50
N LYS A 5 -40.96 -15.59 9.66
CA LYS A 5 -40.59 -15.21 8.28
C LYS A 5 -39.51 -14.11 8.27
N MET A 6 -39.59 -13.14 9.18
CA MET A 6 -38.55 -12.12 9.38
C MET A 6 -37.25 -12.73 9.89
N LEU A 7 -37.29 -13.58 10.92
CA LEU A 7 -36.12 -14.28 11.45
C LEU A 7 -35.44 -15.14 10.38
N LYS A 8 -36.20 -15.90 9.59
CA LYS A 8 -35.65 -16.72 8.50
C LYS A 8 -35.00 -15.86 7.41
N ARG A 9 -35.60 -14.72 7.04
CA ARG A 9 -34.99 -13.77 6.09
C ARG A 9 -33.71 -13.14 6.62
N THR A 10 -33.69 -12.72 7.89
CA THR A 10 -32.50 -12.12 8.51
C THR A 10 -31.38 -13.14 8.66
N LEU A 11 -31.70 -14.38 9.05
CA LEU A 11 -30.76 -15.48 9.18
C LEU A 11 -30.18 -15.88 7.81
N CYS A 12 -31.02 -16.08 6.78
CA CYS A 12 -30.55 -16.39 5.42
C CYS A 12 -29.71 -15.25 4.83
N ARG A 13 -30.09 -13.99 5.07
CA ARG A 13 -29.29 -12.84 4.61
C ARG A 13 -27.93 -12.80 5.30
N ASN A 14 -27.89 -13.03 6.61
CA ASN A 14 -26.64 -13.05 7.38
C ASN A 14 -25.74 -14.22 6.98
N ILE A 15 -26.29 -15.42 6.79
CA ILE A 15 -25.55 -16.62 6.31
C ILE A 15 -25.03 -16.38 4.90
N ALA A 16 -25.83 -15.83 3.98
CA ALA A 16 -25.39 -15.52 2.63
C ALA A 16 -24.28 -14.45 2.61
N THR A 17 -24.38 -13.41 3.45
CA THR A 17 -23.33 -12.38 3.56
C THR A 17 -22.07 -12.88 4.26
N SER A 18 -22.18 -13.80 5.22
CA SER A 18 -21.02 -14.40 5.87
C SER A 18 -20.34 -15.43 4.96
N GLY A 19 -21.12 -16.24 4.24
CA GLY A 19 -20.61 -17.18 3.23
C GLY A 19 -19.92 -16.46 2.08
N SER A 20 -20.47 -15.35 1.57
CA SER A 20 -19.82 -14.57 0.51
C SER A 20 -18.51 -13.91 0.96
N ARG A 21 -18.43 -13.49 2.24
CA ARG A 21 -17.20 -12.92 2.83
C ARG A 21 -16.15 -14.00 3.06
N PHE A 22 -16.56 -15.17 3.53
CA PHE A 22 -15.69 -16.33 3.70
C PHE A 22 -15.10 -16.76 2.36
N VAL A 23 -15.93 -16.98 1.33
CA VAL A 23 -15.47 -17.39 -0.01
C VAL A 23 -14.60 -16.31 -0.68
N GLY A 24 -14.98 -15.03 -0.57
CA GLY A 24 -14.28 -13.93 -1.23
C GLY A 24 -12.92 -13.56 -0.63
N ILE A 25 -12.64 -13.92 0.63
CA ILE A 25 -11.40 -13.59 1.33
C ILE A 25 -10.58 -14.84 1.61
N ILE A 26 -11.18 -15.85 2.25
CA ILE A 26 -10.46 -17.05 2.70
C ILE A 26 -10.11 -17.95 1.50
N GLY A 27 -10.98 -18.04 0.50
CA GLY A 27 -10.70 -18.82 -0.72
C GLY A 27 -9.40 -18.43 -1.41
N PRO A 28 -9.25 -17.16 -1.85
CA PRO A 28 -8.01 -16.68 -2.49
C PRO A 28 -6.76 -16.73 -1.58
N LEU A 29 -6.93 -16.65 -0.26
CA LEU A 29 -5.84 -16.73 0.72
C LEU A 29 -5.42 -18.17 1.06
N THR A 30 -6.21 -19.19 0.71
CA THR A 30 -5.93 -20.58 1.12
C THR A 30 -5.73 -21.51 -0.06
N ILE A 31 -6.58 -21.43 -1.08
CA ILE A 31 -6.54 -22.36 -2.22
C ILE A 31 -5.21 -22.25 -2.99
N PRO A 32 -4.75 -21.06 -3.41
CA PRO A 32 -3.50 -20.95 -4.17
C PRO A 32 -2.26 -21.26 -3.32
N PRO A 33 -2.14 -20.83 -2.05
CA PRO A 33 -1.06 -21.31 -1.16
C PRO A 33 -0.99 -22.83 -1.03
N LEU A 34 -2.12 -23.51 -0.89
CA LEU A 34 -2.16 -24.98 -0.87
C LEU A 34 -1.66 -25.57 -2.20
N GLN A 35 -2.07 -25.00 -3.34
CA GLN A 35 -1.59 -25.42 -4.65
C GLN A 35 -0.08 -25.16 -4.83
N ILE A 36 0.43 -24.01 -4.38
CA ILE A 36 1.87 -23.69 -4.39
C ILE A 36 2.63 -24.68 -3.52
N ALA A 37 2.12 -25.05 -2.34
CA ALA A 37 2.75 -26.03 -1.48
C ALA A 37 2.81 -27.43 -2.11
N ILE A 38 1.74 -27.84 -2.81
CA ILE A 38 1.71 -29.08 -3.58
C ILE A 38 2.77 -29.04 -4.70
N LEU A 39 2.82 -27.95 -5.48
CA LEU A 39 3.83 -27.77 -6.52
C LEU A 39 5.24 -27.79 -5.94
N TYR A 40 5.48 -27.09 -4.83
CA TYR A 40 6.77 -27.06 -4.16
C TYR A 40 7.24 -28.46 -3.78
N TYR A 41 6.36 -29.30 -3.23
CA TYR A 41 6.68 -30.68 -2.87
C TYR A 41 7.10 -31.51 -4.09
N PHE A 42 6.33 -31.47 -5.17
CA PHE A 42 6.62 -32.27 -6.37
C PHE A 42 7.77 -31.71 -7.22
N TRP A 43 8.04 -30.40 -7.16
CA TRP A 43 9.07 -29.75 -7.96
C TRP A 43 10.48 -29.93 -7.40
N GLN A 44 10.64 -30.40 -6.16
CA GLN A 44 11.96 -30.67 -5.59
C GLN A 44 12.76 -31.64 -6.47
N ASP A 45 12.12 -32.69 -6.98
CA ASP A 45 12.75 -33.73 -7.80
C ASP A 45 13.23 -33.23 -9.17
N TYR A 46 12.66 -32.12 -9.66
CA TYR A 46 13.00 -31.52 -10.95
C TYR A 46 13.89 -30.28 -10.81
N SER A 47 14.17 -29.86 -9.57
CA SER A 47 14.92 -28.65 -9.28
C SER A 47 16.42 -28.84 -9.52
N ARG A 48 17.01 -27.93 -10.29
CA ARG A 48 18.46 -27.80 -10.45
C ARG A 48 19.05 -26.90 -9.36
N VAL A 49 20.24 -27.25 -8.85
CA VAL A 49 20.97 -26.38 -7.92
C VAL A 49 21.51 -25.17 -8.69
N VAL A 50 21.09 -23.98 -8.28
CA VAL A 50 21.55 -22.72 -8.85
C VAL A 50 22.56 -22.09 -7.91
N ASP A 51 23.79 -21.90 -8.39
CA ASP A 51 24.82 -21.21 -7.61
C ASP A 51 24.61 -19.69 -7.64
N LYS A 52 23.97 -19.19 -6.59
CA LYS A 52 23.69 -17.76 -6.42
C LYS A 52 24.95 -16.89 -6.23
N ARG A 53 26.14 -17.47 -6.01
CA ARG A 53 27.38 -16.70 -5.77
C ARG A 53 28.09 -16.29 -7.05
N TYR A 54 28.04 -17.13 -8.09
CA TYR A 54 28.76 -16.90 -9.35
C TYR A 54 27.87 -16.46 -10.50
N CYS A 55 26.56 -16.44 -10.28
CA CYS A 55 25.61 -16.14 -11.32
C CYS A 55 25.21 -14.68 -11.31
N SER A 56 25.55 -13.97 -12.39
CA SER A 56 25.30 -12.53 -12.51
C SER A 56 24.07 -12.18 -13.36
N CYS A 57 23.63 -13.04 -14.29
CA CYS A 57 22.61 -12.65 -15.29
C CYS A 57 21.49 -13.67 -15.62
N SER A 58 21.62 -14.97 -15.32
CA SER A 58 20.65 -16.00 -15.79
C SER A 58 20.31 -17.08 -14.77
N CYS A 59 20.17 -16.70 -13.51
CA CYS A 59 19.75 -17.60 -12.43
C CYS A 59 18.24 -17.64 -12.29
N TRP A 60 17.61 -18.27 -13.28
CA TRP A 60 16.17 -18.43 -13.31
C TRP A 60 15.73 -19.65 -12.52
N ASP A 61 14.41 -19.80 -12.41
CA ASP A 61 13.81 -20.90 -11.69
C ASP A 61 14.46 -22.24 -12.08
N THR A 62 14.50 -23.13 -11.11
CA THR A 62 15.24 -24.38 -11.19
C THR A 62 14.51 -25.43 -12.02
N VAL A 63 13.27 -25.17 -12.47
CA VAL A 63 12.30 -26.15 -12.99
C VAL A 63 11.59 -25.68 -14.26
N PHE A 64 10.77 -24.62 -14.21
CA PHE A 64 9.89 -24.16 -15.28
C PHE A 64 10.58 -23.39 -16.41
N LYS A 65 11.67 -22.68 -16.12
CA LYS A 65 12.44 -21.82 -17.04
C LYS A 65 13.89 -22.25 -17.17
N GLY A 66 14.45 -22.97 -16.20
CA GLY A 66 15.84 -23.48 -16.27
C GLY A 66 16.16 -24.36 -17.49
N SER A 67 15.14 -24.96 -18.13
CA SER A 67 15.28 -25.76 -19.36
C SER A 67 15.20 -24.95 -20.66
N TYR A 68 14.69 -23.71 -20.62
CA TYR A 68 14.49 -22.84 -21.80
C TYR A 68 15.62 -21.83 -22.01
N GLU A 69 16.63 -21.82 -21.14
CA GLU A 69 17.72 -20.83 -21.09
C GLU A 69 18.92 -21.14 -22.02
N SER A 70 18.78 -22.06 -22.98
CA SER A 70 19.87 -22.39 -23.91
C SER A 70 20.10 -21.35 -25.03
N GLY A 71 19.62 -20.11 -24.86
CA GLY A 71 19.72 -19.01 -25.84
C GLY A 71 19.57 -17.62 -25.21
N ILE A 72 19.45 -16.56 -26.02
CA ILE A 72 19.25 -15.19 -25.53
C ILE A 72 17.84 -15.09 -24.93
N ALA A 73 17.73 -15.02 -23.61
CA ALA A 73 16.45 -14.96 -22.92
C ALA A 73 15.72 -13.63 -23.25
N PRO A 74 14.43 -13.67 -23.65
CA PRO A 74 13.63 -12.46 -23.80
C PRO A 74 13.36 -11.80 -22.45
N TYR A 75 13.00 -10.52 -22.45
CA TYR A 75 12.60 -9.82 -21.23
C TYR A 75 11.37 -10.49 -20.61
N LYS A 76 11.41 -10.70 -19.29
CA LYS A 76 10.37 -11.40 -18.55
C LYS A 76 9.69 -10.41 -17.60
N HIS A 77 8.37 -10.53 -17.47
CA HIS A 77 7.55 -9.55 -16.75
C HIS A 77 7.31 -9.89 -15.27
N MET A 78 7.29 -11.18 -14.92
CA MET A 78 7.16 -11.67 -13.55
C MET A 78 7.56 -13.14 -13.47
N TYR A 79 8.31 -13.56 -12.46
CA TYR A 79 8.74 -14.95 -12.30
C TYR A 79 7.82 -15.72 -11.37
N PHE A 80 7.32 -16.87 -11.84
CA PHE A 80 6.68 -17.86 -10.98
C PHE A 80 7.65 -18.98 -10.65
N ASN A 81 7.92 -19.18 -9.36
CA ASN A 81 8.61 -20.35 -8.83
C ASN A 81 7.88 -20.75 -7.55
N ALA A 82 7.69 -22.05 -7.29
CA ALA A 82 6.96 -22.53 -6.14
C ALA A 82 7.77 -22.38 -4.83
N THR A 83 8.20 -21.17 -4.47
CA THR A 83 9.00 -20.87 -3.28
C THR A 83 8.20 -20.13 -2.20
N SER A 84 8.80 -19.98 -1.02
CA SER A 84 8.22 -19.17 0.05
C SER A 84 8.06 -17.69 -0.36
N ASN A 85 8.93 -17.15 -1.22
CA ASN A 85 8.78 -15.78 -1.73
C ASN A 85 7.56 -15.64 -2.65
N MET A 86 7.28 -16.64 -3.49
CA MET A 86 6.06 -16.64 -4.31
C MET A 86 4.80 -16.71 -3.44
N LEU A 87 4.83 -17.46 -2.35
CA LEU A 87 3.75 -17.44 -1.37
C LEU A 87 3.55 -16.04 -0.76
N LYS A 88 4.63 -15.35 -0.37
CA LYS A 88 4.56 -13.98 0.15
C LYS A 88 3.98 -13.00 -0.89
N ILE A 89 4.46 -13.07 -2.13
CA ILE A 89 3.95 -12.26 -3.26
C ILE A 89 2.45 -12.51 -3.46
N TRP A 90 2.02 -13.77 -3.48
CA TRP A 90 0.61 -14.12 -3.64
C TRP A 90 -0.26 -13.54 -2.52
N ILE A 91 0.15 -13.72 -1.26
CA ILE A 91 -0.56 -13.19 -0.11
C ILE A 91 -0.66 -11.66 -0.20
N LEU A 92 0.44 -10.98 -0.53
CA LEU A 92 0.45 -9.52 -0.71
C LEU A 92 -0.52 -9.08 -1.81
N ILE A 93 -0.55 -9.78 -2.95
CA ILE A 93 -1.45 -9.45 -4.07
C ILE A 93 -2.91 -9.57 -3.61
N VAL A 94 -3.26 -10.69 -2.99
CA VAL A 94 -4.64 -10.95 -2.55
C VAL A 94 -5.09 -9.93 -1.51
N ILE A 95 -4.26 -9.65 -0.50
CA ILE A 95 -4.56 -8.66 0.53
C ILE A 95 -4.73 -7.27 -0.10
N GLY A 96 -3.80 -6.86 -0.97
CA GLY A 96 -3.86 -5.57 -1.66
C GLY A 96 -5.14 -5.39 -2.46
N VAL A 97 -5.50 -6.39 -3.29
CA VAL A 97 -6.73 -6.37 -4.09
C VAL A 97 -7.99 -6.31 -3.23
N ILE A 98 -8.07 -7.09 -2.15
CA ILE A 98 -9.22 -7.10 -1.23
C ILE A 98 -9.36 -5.75 -0.52
N VAL A 99 -8.26 -5.22 0.02
CA VAL A 99 -8.26 -3.93 0.73
C VAL A 99 -8.67 -2.81 -0.23
N PHE A 100 -8.13 -2.79 -1.43
CA PHE A 100 -8.50 -1.81 -2.46
C PHE A 100 -9.99 -1.93 -2.83
N TYR A 101 -10.47 -3.14 -3.09
CA TYR A 101 -11.88 -3.39 -3.41
C TYR A 101 -12.83 -2.92 -2.30
N GLU A 102 -12.58 -3.29 -1.04
CA GLU A 102 -13.44 -2.88 0.07
C GLU A 102 -13.37 -1.37 0.33
N THR A 103 -12.20 -0.75 0.12
CA THR A 103 -12.03 0.71 0.21
C THR A 103 -12.83 1.43 -0.88
N MET A 104 -12.70 1.01 -2.14
CA MET A 104 -13.45 1.59 -3.26
C MET A 104 -14.96 1.40 -3.10
N LYS A 105 -15.39 0.21 -2.67
CA LYS A 105 -16.79 -0.09 -2.35
C LYS A 105 -17.31 0.79 -1.20
N HIS A 106 -16.49 1.07 -0.18
CA HIS A 106 -16.84 1.99 0.89
C HIS A 106 -17.03 3.41 0.35
N LEU A 107 -16.05 3.94 -0.40
CA LEU A 107 -16.11 5.28 -0.99
C LEU A 107 -17.28 5.43 -1.97
N ALA A 108 -17.55 4.43 -2.80
CA ALA A 108 -18.71 4.41 -3.70
C ALA A 108 -20.03 4.45 -2.92
N LYS A 109 -20.15 3.71 -1.82
CA LYS A 109 -21.34 3.79 -0.95
C LYS A 109 -21.50 5.17 -0.31
N LEU A 110 -20.41 5.84 0.06
CA LEU A 110 -20.46 7.21 0.55
C LEU A 110 -20.91 8.19 -0.54
N ALA A 111 -20.41 8.02 -1.77
CA ALA A 111 -20.78 8.84 -2.92
C ALA A 111 -22.28 8.71 -3.24
N ILE A 112 -22.79 7.48 -3.34
CA ILE A 112 -24.21 7.20 -3.60
C ILE A 112 -25.10 7.83 -2.52
N LYS A 113 -24.66 7.80 -1.25
CA LYS A 113 -25.38 8.39 -0.13
C LYS A 113 -25.17 9.91 0.02
N GLN A 114 -24.44 10.56 -0.89
CA GLN A 114 -24.07 11.99 -0.84
C GLN A 114 -23.31 12.38 0.44
N ARG A 115 -22.67 11.41 1.09
CA ARG A 115 -21.88 11.56 2.32
C ARG A 115 -20.39 11.66 2.07
N LEU A 116 -19.95 11.50 0.82
CA LEU A 116 -18.55 11.61 0.46
C LEU A 116 -18.07 13.06 0.57
N ARG A 117 -16.99 13.26 1.31
CA ARG A 117 -16.23 14.50 1.40
C ARG A 117 -15.23 14.54 0.24
N GLN A 118 -15.50 15.37 -0.76
CA GLN A 118 -14.72 15.40 -2.02
C GLN A 118 -13.24 15.75 -1.81
N SER A 119 -12.92 16.59 -0.82
CA SER A 119 -11.54 16.90 -0.48
C SER A 119 -10.73 15.67 -0.05
N MET A 120 -11.34 14.74 0.70
CA MET A 120 -10.68 13.48 1.08
C MET A 120 -10.64 12.48 -0.07
N MET A 121 -11.64 12.49 -0.97
CA MET A 121 -11.58 11.70 -2.20
C MET A 121 -10.42 12.13 -3.10
N LEU A 122 -10.17 13.43 -3.21
CA LEU A 122 -9.01 13.97 -3.93
C LEU A 122 -7.71 13.48 -3.30
N LEU A 123 -7.55 13.63 -1.98
CA LEU A 123 -6.36 13.14 -1.26
C LEU A 123 -6.13 11.64 -1.43
N PHE A 124 -7.20 10.85 -1.34
CA PHE A 124 -7.12 9.41 -1.58
C PHE A 124 -6.67 9.10 -3.00
N SER A 125 -7.25 9.77 -4.00
CA SER A 125 -6.94 9.54 -5.41
C SER A 125 -5.49 9.86 -5.74
N THR A 126 -4.94 10.94 -5.18
CA THR A 126 -3.53 11.30 -5.37
C THR A 126 -2.61 10.33 -4.63
N ALA A 127 -2.98 9.89 -3.42
CA ALA A 127 -2.20 8.91 -2.65
C ALA A 127 -2.24 7.48 -3.22
N LEU A 128 -3.08 7.18 -4.22
CA LEU A 128 -3.07 5.88 -4.87
C LEU A 128 -1.74 5.58 -5.55
N PHE A 129 -1.08 6.60 -6.10
CA PHE A 129 0.21 6.41 -6.77
C PHE A 129 1.25 5.83 -5.82
N SER A 130 1.42 6.41 -4.63
CA SER A 130 2.43 5.97 -3.68
C SER A 130 2.14 4.57 -3.12
N ASN A 131 0.90 4.33 -2.71
CA ASN A 131 0.46 3.00 -2.24
C ASN A 131 0.64 1.92 -3.34
N TYR A 132 0.30 2.23 -4.59
CA TYR A 132 0.44 1.32 -5.72
C TYR A 132 1.91 1.06 -6.06
N TYR A 133 2.74 2.10 -6.06
CA TYR A 133 4.18 1.97 -6.27
C TYR A 133 4.80 1.07 -5.19
N SER A 134 4.53 1.36 -3.91
CA SER A 134 4.97 0.56 -2.77
C SER A 134 4.57 -0.91 -2.91
N TRP A 135 3.34 -1.18 -3.34
CA TRP A 135 2.85 -2.55 -3.58
C TRP A 135 3.69 -3.30 -4.62
N TRP A 136 4.02 -2.67 -5.75
CA TRP A 136 4.86 -3.28 -6.79
C TRP A 136 6.33 -3.41 -6.38
N VAL A 137 6.86 -2.46 -5.60
CA VAL A 137 8.23 -2.55 -5.08
C VAL A 137 8.41 -3.80 -4.23
N TYR A 138 7.48 -4.13 -3.33
CA TYR A 138 7.56 -5.37 -2.56
C TYR A 138 7.50 -6.62 -3.42
N ILE A 139 6.65 -6.62 -4.46
CA ILE A 139 6.61 -7.72 -5.42
C ILE A 139 7.99 -7.90 -6.05
N ASN A 140 8.62 -6.82 -6.52
CA ASN A 140 9.96 -6.86 -7.11
C ASN A 140 11.04 -7.31 -6.11
N TYR A 141 11.04 -6.80 -4.88
CA TYR A 141 12.00 -7.20 -3.85
C TYR A 141 11.99 -8.71 -3.58
N TRP A 142 10.81 -9.33 -3.52
CA TRP A 142 10.71 -10.78 -3.38
C TRP A 142 10.96 -11.56 -4.67
N ASN A 143 10.68 -10.97 -5.83
CA ASN A 143 10.89 -11.63 -7.12
C ASN A 143 12.38 -11.69 -7.48
N ASP A 144 13.13 -10.64 -7.16
CA ASP A 144 14.55 -10.48 -7.47
C ASP A 144 15.48 -10.79 -6.29
N ASP A 145 14.93 -11.17 -5.13
CA ASP A 145 15.68 -11.33 -3.86
C ASP A 145 16.50 -10.08 -3.48
N PHE A 146 15.97 -8.88 -3.77
CA PHE A 146 16.61 -7.59 -3.50
C PHE A 146 16.02 -6.92 -2.26
N TYR A 147 16.81 -6.83 -1.17
CA TYR A 147 16.32 -6.37 0.13
C TYR A 147 17.09 -5.16 0.71
N SER A 148 18.03 -4.56 -0.02
CA SER A 148 18.84 -3.46 0.51
C SER A 148 18.01 -2.24 0.93
N GLN A 149 16.93 -1.97 0.21
CA GLN A 149 16.01 -0.85 0.45
C GLN A 149 14.72 -1.29 1.18
N TRP A 150 14.74 -2.48 1.80
CA TRP A 150 13.54 -3.08 2.40
C TRP A 150 12.98 -2.26 3.55
N TYR A 151 13.82 -1.93 4.53
CA TYR A 151 13.36 -1.22 5.73
C TYR A 151 12.97 0.23 5.43
N HIS A 152 13.70 0.87 4.53
CA HIS A 152 13.35 2.19 4.01
C HIS A 152 11.95 2.17 3.39
N GLN A 153 11.69 1.25 2.46
CA GLN A 153 10.36 1.10 1.84
C GLN A 153 9.27 0.76 2.85
N LEU A 154 9.58 -0.09 3.85
CA LEU A 154 8.66 -0.47 4.92
C LEU A 154 8.20 0.73 5.75
N PHE A 155 9.13 1.61 6.10
CA PHE A 155 8.82 2.83 6.84
C PHE A 155 7.85 3.75 6.09
N PHE A 156 8.14 4.05 4.82
CA PHE A 156 7.25 4.87 3.98
C PHE A 156 5.90 4.20 3.79
N THR A 157 5.85 2.90 3.49
CA THR A 157 4.59 2.18 3.29
C THR A 157 3.71 2.21 4.55
N ILE A 158 4.27 1.95 5.74
CA ILE A 158 3.48 1.93 6.98
C ILE A 158 2.89 3.32 7.25
N THR A 159 3.70 4.36 7.12
CA THR A 159 3.27 5.74 7.36
C THR A 159 2.25 6.21 6.32
N GLU A 160 2.44 5.87 5.04
CA GLU A 160 1.46 6.09 3.95
C GLU A 160 0.12 5.40 4.22
N LEU A 161 0.14 4.13 4.67
CA LEU A 161 -1.07 3.38 4.99
C LEU A 161 -1.82 4.00 6.17
N ILE A 162 -1.12 4.46 7.20
CA ILE A 162 -1.74 5.17 8.35
C ILE A 162 -2.41 6.45 7.86
N SER A 163 -1.72 7.26 7.07
CA SER A 163 -2.28 8.51 6.53
C SER A 163 -3.49 8.23 5.64
N THR A 164 -3.39 7.26 4.74
CA THR A 164 -4.46 6.82 3.84
C THR A 164 -5.68 6.33 4.63
N ALA A 165 -5.48 5.57 5.71
CA ALA A 165 -6.56 5.11 6.58
C ALA A 165 -7.29 6.28 7.26
N TRP A 166 -6.57 7.32 7.69
CA TRP A 166 -7.19 8.54 8.21
C TRP A 166 -7.94 9.32 7.14
N VAL A 167 -7.39 9.45 5.92
CA VAL A 167 -8.07 10.09 4.79
C VAL A 167 -9.39 9.36 4.46
N VAL A 168 -9.36 8.04 4.33
CA VAL A 168 -10.57 7.22 4.08
C VAL A 168 -11.56 7.35 5.23
N SER A 169 -11.09 7.38 6.48
CA SER A 169 -11.95 7.61 7.64
C SER A 169 -12.64 8.98 7.60
N LEU A 170 -11.92 10.04 7.22
CA LEU A 170 -12.45 11.41 7.11
C LEU A 170 -13.29 11.64 5.84
N ALA A 171 -13.29 10.69 4.90
CA ALA A 171 -14.08 10.77 3.68
C ALA A 171 -15.60 10.71 3.93
N ASP A 172 -16.06 10.15 5.04
CA ASP A 172 -17.46 10.25 5.46
C ASP A 172 -17.70 11.59 6.17
N LYS A 173 -18.61 12.41 5.64
CA LYS A 173 -19.06 13.68 6.26
C LYS A 173 -19.62 13.49 7.68
N LYS A 174 -20.03 12.28 8.06
CA LYS A 174 -20.43 11.98 9.44
C LYS A 174 -19.28 12.02 10.43
N ASN A 175 -18.05 11.78 9.96
CA ASN A 175 -16.87 11.85 10.80
C ASN A 175 -16.39 13.31 10.84
N PRO A 176 -16.42 13.97 12.00
CA PRO A 176 -15.90 15.32 12.11
C PRO A 176 -14.38 15.31 11.89
N ILE A 177 -13.87 16.39 11.29
CA ILE A 177 -12.43 16.58 11.16
C ILE A 177 -11.89 16.94 12.53
N THR A 178 -11.12 16.02 13.12
CA THR A 178 -10.47 16.24 14.40
C THR A 178 -9.04 16.73 14.20
N HIS A 179 -8.55 17.55 15.12
CA HIS A 179 -7.16 18.04 15.09
C HIS A 179 -6.15 16.89 14.99
N ARG A 180 -6.35 15.82 15.77
CA ARG A 180 -5.44 14.66 15.74
C ARG A 180 -5.33 14.02 14.35
N LYS A 181 -6.44 13.78 13.66
CA LYS A 181 -6.39 13.14 12.33
C LYS A 181 -5.81 14.09 11.28
N ALA A 182 -6.25 15.34 11.24
CA ALA A 182 -5.80 16.25 10.19
C ALA A 182 -4.35 16.76 10.40
N PHE A 183 -3.93 17.05 11.63
CA PHE A 183 -2.51 17.31 11.92
C PHE A 183 -1.67 16.03 11.81
N GLY A 184 -2.22 14.86 12.11
CA GLY A 184 -1.54 13.57 11.90
C GLY A 184 -1.24 13.29 10.43
N ILE A 185 -2.23 13.47 9.53
CA ILE A 185 -2.05 13.38 8.07
C ILE A 185 -0.98 14.39 7.63
N ALA A 186 -1.10 15.65 8.04
CA ALA A 186 -0.14 16.69 7.69
C ALA A 186 1.27 16.41 8.24
N ALA A 187 1.40 15.81 9.43
CA ALA A 187 2.68 15.45 10.02
C ALA A 187 3.40 14.37 9.21
N ILE A 188 2.67 13.31 8.83
CA ILE A 188 3.23 12.23 8.01
C ILE A 188 3.66 12.74 6.64
N ALA A 189 2.79 13.52 5.99
CA ALA A 189 3.11 14.10 4.69
C ALA A 189 4.31 15.07 4.77
N PHE A 190 4.40 15.89 5.82
CA PHE A 190 5.55 16.78 6.01
C PHE A 190 6.85 16.00 6.26
N LEU A 191 6.79 14.92 7.03
CA LEU A 191 7.90 13.98 7.21
C LEU A 191 8.37 13.43 5.85
N HIS A 192 7.45 13.00 4.98
CA HIS A 192 7.78 12.47 3.66
C HIS A 192 8.36 13.53 2.72
N ILE A 193 7.86 14.77 2.75
CA ILE A 193 8.43 15.89 2.00
C ILE A 193 9.90 16.11 2.38
N VAL A 194 10.20 16.10 3.69
CA VAL A 194 11.58 16.31 4.17
C VAL A 194 12.48 15.13 3.80
N ALA A 195 12.04 13.90 4.08
CA ALA A 195 12.81 12.69 3.83
C ALA A 195 13.03 12.45 2.31
N GLY A 196 11.95 12.44 1.52
CA GLY A 196 12.04 12.30 0.07
C GLY A 196 12.73 13.47 -0.63
N GLY A 197 12.63 14.66 -0.04
CA GLY A 197 13.40 15.85 -0.41
C GLY A 197 14.90 15.64 -0.28
N TRP A 198 15.33 15.06 0.83
CA TRP A 198 16.74 14.73 1.10
C TRP A 198 17.26 13.58 0.24
N ASP A 199 16.44 12.57 -0.03
CA ASP A 199 16.86 11.37 -0.75
C ASP A 199 17.12 11.61 -2.23
N GLN A 200 16.07 11.84 -3.01
CA GLN A 200 16.13 11.76 -4.48
C GLN A 200 15.42 12.92 -5.17
N PHE A 201 14.42 13.53 -4.51
CA PHE A 201 13.62 14.56 -5.15
C PHE A 201 14.45 15.80 -5.52
N PHE A 202 15.33 16.26 -4.64
CA PHE A 202 16.13 17.46 -4.92
C PHE A 202 17.09 17.26 -6.10
N GLU A 203 17.80 16.13 -6.14
CA GLU A 203 18.72 15.81 -7.22
C GLU A 203 17.96 15.60 -8.54
N ASN A 204 16.94 14.74 -8.53
CA ASN A 204 16.24 14.36 -9.74
C ASN A 204 15.42 15.50 -10.34
N VAL A 205 14.68 16.23 -9.51
CA VAL A 205 13.68 17.23 -9.95
C VAL A 205 14.24 18.65 -9.91
N VAL A 206 14.87 19.05 -8.80
CA VAL A 206 15.29 20.45 -8.61
C VAL A 206 16.60 20.74 -9.33
N ARG A 207 17.59 19.85 -9.25
CA ARG A 207 18.83 19.98 -10.03
C ARG A 207 18.69 19.51 -11.48
N GLY A 208 17.64 18.77 -11.79
CA GLY A 208 17.39 18.23 -13.13
C GLY A 208 18.37 17.12 -13.52
N GLU A 209 18.96 16.42 -12.54
CA GLU A 209 19.91 15.34 -12.76
C GLU A 209 19.22 14.00 -13.04
N GLY A 210 17.90 13.93 -12.79
CA GLY A 210 17.11 12.70 -12.92
C GLY A 210 16.62 12.44 -14.34
N HIS A 211 16.57 11.16 -14.71
CA HIS A 211 15.87 10.71 -15.91
C HIS A 211 14.35 10.90 -15.78
N ALA A 212 13.65 10.95 -16.92
CA ALA A 212 12.20 11.22 -16.94
C ALA A 212 11.38 10.31 -16.01
N HIS A 213 11.72 9.01 -15.92
CA HIS A 213 11.02 8.08 -15.04
C HIS A 213 11.25 8.38 -13.54
N GLN A 214 12.44 8.83 -13.15
CA GLN A 214 12.75 9.26 -11.79
C GLN A 214 12.00 10.54 -11.45
N VAL A 215 11.99 11.52 -12.35
CA VAL A 215 11.26 12.78 -12.17
C VAL A 215 9.76 12.53 -12.01
N ILE A 216 9.14 11.72 -12.87
CA ILE A 216 7.71 11.41 -12.80
C ILE A 216 7.37 10.70 -11.49
N ARG A 217 8.20 9.74 -11.08
CA ARG A 217 8.03 9.02 -9.82
C ARG A 217 8.11 9.97 -8.62
N ASP A 218 9.14 10.82 -8.58
CA ASP A 218 9.38 11.72 -7.46
C ASP A 218 8.30 12.80 -7.34
N LEU A 219 7.80 13.31 -8.47
CA LEU A 219 6.60 14.16 -8.50
C LEU A 219 5.34 13.41 -8.03
N GLY A 220 5.22 12.14 -8.42
CA GLY A 220 4.13 11.26 -8.00
C GLY A 220 4.08 11.02 -6.49
N PHE A 221 5.20 11.12 -5.78
CA PHE A 221 5.24 11.10 -4.31
C PHE A 221 5.01 12.48 -3.70
N MET A 222 5.72 13.50 -4.21
CA MET A 222 5.71 14.84 -3.61
C MET A 222 4.36 15.55 -3.71
N ILE A 223 3.66 15.41 -4.85
CA ILE A 223 2.37 16.09 -5.07
C ILE A 223 1.31 15.63 -4.06
N PRO A 224 1.05 14.32 -3.87
CA PRO A 224 0.16 13.84 -2.83
C PRO A 224 0.50 14.36 -1.43
N ASP A 225 1.78 14.41 -1.06
CA ASP A 225 2.18 14.87 0.27
C ASP A 225 1.93 16.36 0.48
N ILE A 226 2.24 17.19 -0.51
CA ILE A 226 1.91 18.62 -0.47
C ILE A 226 0.40 18.82 -0.29
N LEU A 227 -0.42 18.06 -1.03
CA LEU A 227 -1.88 18.12 -0.89
C LEU A 227 -2.34 17.64 0.49
N GLN A 228 -1.74 16.57 1.02
CA GLN A 228 -2.03 16.03 2.36
C GLN A 228 -1.60 16.95 3.50
N VAL A 229 -0.68 17.90 3.28
CA VAL A 229 -0.43 19.00 4.23
C VAL A 229 -1.50 20.07 4.09
N ILE A 230 -1.74 20.57 2.88
CA ILE A 230 -2.57 21.76 2.64
C ILE A 230 -4.05 21.51 2.96
N ILE A 231 -4.63 20.43 2.42
CA ILE A 231 -6.07 20.20 2.46
C ILE A 231 -6.58 19.96 3.88
N PRO A 232 -5.99 19.06 4.70
CA PRO A 232 -6.47 18.81 6.06
C PRO A 232 -6.35 20.04 6.96
N LEU A 233 -5.26 20.82 6.84
CA LEU A 233 -5.07 22.05 7.61
C LEU A 233 -6.07 23.14 7.19
N TRP A 234 -6.32 23.30 5.89
CA TRP A 234 -7.33 24.21 5.38
C TRP A 234 -8.74 23.84 5.85
N LEU A 235 -9.10 22.54 5.83
CA LEU A 235 -10.40 22.06 6.29
C LEU A 235 -10.58 22.27 7.79
N ILE A 236 -9.55 22.03 8.61
CA ILE A 236 -9.60 22.39 10.03
C ILE A 236 -9.94 23.87 10.18
N LYS A 237 -9.21 24.77 9.51
CA LYS A 237 -9.44 26.22 9.61
C LYS A 237 -10.87 26.61 9.23
N ARG A 238 -11.44 25.96 8.21
CA ARG A 238 -12.78 26.25 7.69
C ARG A 238 -13.90 25.66 8.54
N GLU A 239 -13.73 24.46 9.08
CA GLU A 239 -14.77 23.72 9.79
C GLU A 239 -14.63 23.79 11.32
N SER A 240 -13.62 24.48 11.84
CA SER A 240 -13.42 24.60 13.27
C SER A 240 -14.50 25.47 13.92
N ILE A 241 -15.52 24.79 14.44
CA ILE A 241 -16.47 25.33 15.43
C ILE A 241 -15.78 25.44 16.81
N TYR A 242 -14.62 24.79 17.00
CA TYR A 242 -13.91 24.71 18.28
C TYR A 242 -12.71 25.66 18.35
N ASN A 243 -12.40 26.14 19.55
CA ASN A 243 -11.13 26.82 19.84
C ASN A 243 -9.99 25.80 19.72
N ILE A 244 -9.25 25.89 18.61
CA ILE A 244 -8.07 25.07 18.39
C ILE A 244 -7.01 25.50 19.40
N HIS A 245 -6.59 24.59 20.27
CA HIS A 245 -5.32 24.76 21.00
C HIS A 245 -4.17 24.50 20.01
N LEU A 246 -3.87 25.52 19.21
CA LEU A 246 -2.84 25.49 18.17
C LEU A 246 -1.47 25.03 18.71
N PRO A 247 -0.99 25.48 19.89
CA PRO A 247 0.29 25.02 20.43
C PRO A 247 0.36 23.50 20.63
N ASN A 248 -0.69 22.89 21.17
CA ASN A 248 -0.74 21.45 21.41
C ASN A 248 -0.79 20.65 20.09
N SER A 249 -1.51 21.17 19.09
CA SER A 249 -1.62 20.53 17.78
C SER A 249 -0.31 20.61 17.00
N LEU A 250 0.40 21.73 17.08
CA LEU A 250 1.74 21.90 16.52
C LEU A 250 2.76 21.02 17.24
N ALA A 251 2.74 20.98 18.58
CA ALA A 251 3.61 20.09 19.34
C ALA A 251 3.39 18.62 18.94
N TYR A 252 2.14 18.18 18.80
CA TYR A 252 1.81 16.84 18.32
C TYR A 252 2.36 16.56 16.92
N MET A 253 2.16 17.48 15.97
CA MET A 253 2.71 17.36 14.61
C MET A 253 4.23 17.28 14.64
N SER A 254 4.90 18.20 15.36
CA SER A 254 6.36 18.22 15.49
C SER A 254 6.89 16.93 16.11
N SER A 255 6.22 16.35 17.12
CA SER A 255 6.62 15.08 17.71
C SER A 255 6.60 13.93 16.70
N ILE A 256 5.55 13.83 15.87
CA ILE A 256 5.48 12.79 14.82
C ILE A 256 6.62 12.99 13.81
N VAL A 257 6.84 14.22 13.35
CA VAL A 257 7.88 14.54 12.37
C VAL A 257 9.27 14.21 12.92
N VAL A 258 9.60 14.68 14.13
CA VAL A 258 10.92 14.45 14.74
C VAL A 258 11.16 12.97 14.99
N ILE A 259 10.21 12.26 15.59
CA ILE A 259 10.35 10.81 15.82
C ILE A 259 10.47 10.07 14.49
N GLY A 260 9.66 10.44 13.49
CA GLY A 260 9.72 9.86 12.16
C GLY A 260 11.08 10.07 11.48
N LEU A 261 11.63 11.29 11.52
CA LEU A 261 12.94 11.60 10.95
C LEU A 261 14.07 10.89 11.68
N CYS A 262 13.99 10.77 13.01
CA CYS A 262 14.94 9.97 13.78
C CYS A 262 14.90 8.51 13.33
N ILE A 263 13.72 7.90 13.25
CA ILE A 263 13.59 6.51 12.78
C ILE A 263 14.15 6.38 11.36
N TRP A 264 13.73 7.24 10.44
CA TRP A 264 14.18 7.23 9.05
C TRP A 264 15.71 7.34 8.94
N SER A 265 16.35 8.18 9.76
CA SER A 265 17.82 8.32 9.76
C SER A 265 18.58 7.04 10.15
N PHE A 266 17.96 6.13 10.90
CA PHE A 266 18.54 4.81 11.23
C PHE A 266 18.27 3.76 10.15
N LEU A 267 17.43 4.07 9.15
CA LEU A 267 17.02 3.17 8.06
C LEU A 267 17.68 3.52 6.71
N LEU A 268 18.48 4.59 6.67
CA LEU A 268 19.44 4.92 5.60
C LEU A 268 20.61 3.92 5.59
#